data_AF-A0A6G3URZ9-F1
#
_entry.id   AF-A0A6G3URZ9-F1
#
_cell.length_a   1.000
_cell.length_b   1.000
_cell.length_c   1.000
_cell.angle_alpha   90.00
_cell.angle_beta   90.00
_cell.angle_gamma   90.00
#
_symmetry.space_group_name_H-M   'P 1'
#
loop_
_entity.id
_entity.type
_entity.pdbx_description
1 polymer ?
#
loop_
_entity_poly.entity_id
_entity_poly.type
_entity_poly.pdbx_seq_one_letter_code
_entity_poly.pdbx_strand_id
1 'polypeptide(L)'
;MGDGGGALSGPAAPAQGWQAPSAVERGLYEAKARGDWPAYYDLVARADLYMMQSRAYVDANPGNTRFHPYWNPQTGTMCLAVYTGGMLPPPVADPVYNCYDLGWFARAWEQNDPPYLVVNPGSPCEGVLPAGPEGRALWQHHSASVEEPGLARDAVHTLETGGPRSGLVAFGLAVGAHINVRNGQYWNAMAYHGSGYRIEKNTLERWWSVTTREQWQRMQELLLSAGMVSDVWEFVLQLRRTMALDFAGPVDVEHWREAAAKVARRRIEAATEPRLTADGVTPGHTVTPAELEGQVTGVQRLIGRIARYEARFRADGLLPEKGFVQSVEAWDYGRASGMARWGLAARLCSLQEAEAAVVRAGRLVQLNYRSWEAFSAAYILGRCLHFDEEEFGEWYETALATHRALTTDPTSPWLTLPWA
;
A
#
# COMPACT_ATOMS: atom_id res chain seq x y z
N MET A 1 62.15 -3.71 -26.18
CA MET A 1 61.46 -2.50 -25.71
C MET A 1 60.04 -2.61 -26.27
N GLY A 2 59.08 -3.20 -25.55
CA GLY A 2 58.45 -2.67 -24.34
C GLY A 2 57.24 -1.84 -24.81
N ASP A 3 56.11 -2.44 -25.17
CA ASP A 3 55.02 -2.98 -24.33
C ASP A 3 54.35 -1.93 -23.43
N GLY A 4 53.02 -1.79 -23.52
CA GLY A 4 52.24 -0.90 -22.65
C GLY A 4 50.89 -0.46 -23.20
N GLY A 5 49.96 -1.40 -23.43
CA GLY A 5 48.55 -1.09 -23.64
C GLY A 5 47.95 -0.39 -22.42
N GLY A 6 47.38 0.80 -22.63
CA GLY A 6 46.62 1.53 -21.61
C GLY A 6 45.23 0.92 -21.46
N ALA A 7 45.10 -0.03 -20.54
CA ALA A 7 43.83 -0.55 -20.08
C ALA A 7 42.89 0.59 -19.64
N LEU A 8 41.62 0.51 -20.03
CA LEU A 8 40.54 1.29 -19.44
C LEU A 8 40.59 1.09 -17.92
N SER A 9 40.62 2.20 -17.17
CA SER A 9 40.60 2.19 -15.72
C SER A 9 39.45 1.32 -15.21
N GLY A 10 39.79 0.29 -14.43
CA GLY A 10 38.83 -0.60 -13.77
C GLY A 10 37.89 0.15 -12.82
N PRO A 11 36.89 -0.55 -12.25
CA PRO A 11 35.75 0.07 -11.58
C PRO A 11 36.22 1.06 -10.52
N ALA A 12 35.74 2.30 -10.65
CA ALA A 12 35.84 3.28 -9.58
C ALA A 12 35.31 2.62 -8.30
N ALA A 13 36.14 2.58 -7.27
CA ALA A 13 35.74 2.23 -5.92
C ALA A 13 34.39 2.92 -5.59
N PRO A 14 33.52 2.30 -4.76
CA PRO A 14 32.27 2.94 -4.36
C PRO A 14 32.56 4.38 -3.96
N ALA A 15 31.84 5.32 -4.58
CA ALA A 15 31.91 6.73 -4.20
C ALA A 15 31.79 6.76 -2.68
N GLN A 16 32.90 7.08 -2.00
CA GLN A 16 33.05 6.78 -0.57
C GLN A 16 31.84 7.31 0.20
N GLY A 17 31.07 6.40 0.83
CA GLY A 17 29.91 6.76 1.64
C GLY A 17 28.54 6.77 0.94
N TRP A 18 28.44 6.48 -0.37
CA TRP A 18 27.12 6.28 -0.99
C TRP A 18 26.53 4.93 -0.61
N GLN A 19 25.29 4.93 -0.11
CA GLN A 19 24.50 3.74 0.14
C GLN A 19 23.30 3.74 -0.81
N ALA A 20 23.16 2.67 -1.60
CA ALA A 20 22.02 2.48 -2.48
C ALA A 20 20.70 2.50 -1.68
N PRO A 21 19.70 3.32 -2.07
CA PRO A 21 18.43 3.42 -1.35
C PRO A 21 17.62 2.13 -1.34
N SER A 22 17.75 1.26 -2.34
CA SER A 22 17.08 -0.04 -2.38
C SER A 22 17.88 -1.09 -3.14
N ALA A 23 17.34 -2.30 -3.22
CA ALA A 23 17.87 -3.36 -4.07
C ALA A 23 17.90 -2.98 -5.57
N VAL A 24 16.97 -2.15 -6.06
CA VAL A 24 16.94 -1.69 -7.45
C VAL A 24 18.15 -0.83 -7.75
N GLU A 25 18.38 0.24 -6.98
CA GLU A 25 19.52 1.13 -7.20
C GLU A 25 20.85 0.42 -6.94
N ARG A 26 20.88 -0.55 -6.01
CA ARG A 26 22.07 -1.39 -5.78
C ARG A 26 22.38 -2.23 -7.01
N GLY A 27 21.37 -2.90 -7.58
CA GLY A 27 21.53 -3.68 -8.81
C GLY A 27 22.01 -2.82 -9.99
N LEU A 28 21.41 -1.63 -10.17
CA LEU A 28 21.81 -0.69 -11.22
C LEU A 28 23.26 -0.24 -11.05
N TYR A 29 23.65 0.11 -9.82
CA TYR A 29 25.03 0.48 -9.50
C TYR A 29 26.01 -0.66 -9.80
N GLU A 30 25.71 -1.87 -9.33
CA GLU A 30 26.58 -3.04 -9.51
C GLU A 30 26.71 -3.47 -10.97
N ALA A 31 25.60 -3.50 -11.72
CA ALA A 31 25.62 -3.80 -13.16
C ALA A 31 26.48 -2.78 -13.92
N LYS A 32 26.28 -1.49 -13.66
CA LYS A 32 27.09 -0.41 -14.25
C LYS A 32 28.57 -0.54 -13.86
N ALA A 33 28.88 -0.78 -12.59
CA ALA A 33 30.25 -0.91 -12.11
C ALA A 33 31.00 -2.08 -12.78
N ARG A 34 30.29 -3.16 -13.15
CA ARG A 34 30.86 -4.28 -13.91
C ARG A 34 30.86 -4.07 -15.43
N GLY A 35 30.26 -3.00 -15.94
CA GLY A 35 30.03 -2.79 -17.38
C GLY A 35 28.99 -3.74 -17.99
N ASP A 36 28.15 -4.35 -17.16
CA ASP A 36 27.11 -5.31 -17.56
C ASP A 36 25.83 -4.56 -17.97
N TRP A 37 25.86 -3.99 -19.18
CA TRP A 37 24.76 -3.21 -19.72
C TRP A 37 23.47 -4.00 -19.98
N PRO A 38 23.50 -5.26 -20.49
CA PRO A 38 22.28 -6.06 -20.61
C PRO A 38 21.54 -6.20 -19.27
N ALA A 39 22.24 -6.51 -18.18
CA ALA A 39 21.64 -6.57 -16.85
C ALA A 39 21.13 -5.20 -16.38
N TYR A 40 21.83 -4.11 -16.71
CA TYR A 40 21.35 -2.75 -16.43
C TYR A 40 20.03 -2.46 -17.14
N TYR A 41 19.92 -2.78 -18.43
CA TYR A 41 18.68 -2.62 -19.19
C TYR A 41 17.54 -3.48 -18.65
N ASP A 42 17.80 -4.73 -18.25
CA ASP A 42 16.80 -5.60 -17.61
C ASP A 42 16.27 -4.99 -16.31
N LEU A 43 17.15 -4.41 -15.49
CA LEU A 43 16.76 -3.75 -14.24
C LEU A 43 15.95 -2.48 -14.49
N VAL A 44 16.34 -1.66 -15.47
CA VAL A 44 15.57 -0.46 -15.87
C VAL A 44 14.21 -0.85 -16.46
N ALA A 45 14.16 -1.91 -17.28
CA ALA A 45 12.92 -2.39 -17.89
C ALA A 45 11.90 -2.90 -16.86
N ARG A 46 12.39 -3.50 -15.76
CA ARG A 46 11.56 -3.95 -14.65
C ARG A 46 11.19 -2.84 -13.68
N ALA A 47 11.91 -1.73 -13.64
CA ALA A 47 11.66 -0.68 -12.66
C ALA A 47 10.50 0.25 -13.08
N ASP A 48 9.80 0.79 -12.08
CA ASP A 48 8.99 1.98 -12.23
C ASP A 48 9.88 3.20 -12.50
N LEU A 49 9.65 3.90 -13.62
CA LEU A 49 10.42 5.06 -14.05
C LEU A 49 9.58 6.33 -13.90
N TYR A 50 10.02 7.19 -12.99
CA TYR A 50 9.34 8.41 -12.63
C TYR A 50 9.91 9.60 -13.39
N MET A 51 9.05 10.27 -14.12
CA MET A 51 9.39 11.48 -14.86
C MET A 51 8.72 12.69 -14.22
N MET A 52 9.54 13.71 -13.97
CA MET A 52 9.07 15.01 -13.47
C MET A 52 8.09 15.65 -14.47
N GLN A 53 7.00 16.23 -13.95
CA GLN A 53 6.05 17.04 -14.68
C GLN A 53 5.68 18.29 -13.88
N SER A 54 5.29 19.36 -14.58
CA SER A 54 4.54 20.44 -13.94
C SER A 54 3.14 19.96 -13.55
N ARG A 55 2.77 20.16 -12.29
CA ARG A 55 1.43 19.84 -11.77
C ARG A 55 0.34 20.54 -12.55
N ALA A 56 0.50 21.85 -12.80
CA ALA A 56 -0.48 22.64 -13.53
C ALA A 56 -0.72 22.08 -14.94
N TYR A 57 0.34 21.59 -15.60
CA TYR A 57 0.21 20.96 -16.91
C TYR A 57 -0.54 19.62 -16.82
N VAL A 58 -0.17 18.75 -15.88
CA VAL A 58 -0.83 17.44 -15.70
C VAL A 58 -2.31 17.59 -15.37
N ASP A 59 -2.65 18.55 -14.50
CA ASP A 59 -4.04 18.82 -14.12
C ASP A 59 -4.85 19.41 -15.28
N ALA A 60 -4.25 20.28 -16.11
CA ALA A 60 -4.92 20.88 -17.26
C ALA A 60 -5.00 19.98 -18.49
N ASN A 61 -4.16 18.94 -18.59
CA ASN A 61 -4.07 18.06 -19.76
C ASN A 61 -4.14 16.58 -19.35
N PRO A 62 -5.30 16.10 -18.87
CA PRO A 62 -5.48 14.70 -18.52
C PRO A 62 -5.12 13.77 -19.68
N GLY A 63 -4.36 12.72 -19.40
CA GLY A 63 -3.91 11.75 -20.41
C GLY A 63 -2.61 12.13 -21.13
N ASN A 64 -2.25 13.41 -21.19
CA ASN A 64 -1.02 13.86 -21.86
C ASN A 64 0.19 13.86 -20.93
N THR A 65 1.38 13.88 -21.54
CA THR A 65 2.66 13.87 -20.85
C THR A 65 3.64 14.67 -21.68
N ARG A 66 4.45 15.50 -21.02
CA ARG A 66 5.40 16.36 -21.70
C ARG A 66 6.83 16.02 -21.30
N PHE A 67 7.71 15.83 -22.28
CA PHE A 67 9.12 15.70 -21.98
C PHE A 67 9.68 17.05 -21.55
N HIS A 68 10.43 17.04 -20.45
CA HIS A 68 11.14 18.20 -19.90
C HIS A 68 12.64 17.93 -19.98
N PRO A 69 13.26 18.16 -21.16
CA PRO A 69 14.69 17.90 -21.31
C PRO A 69 15.52 18.82 -20.42
N TYR A 70 16.64 18.31 -19.93
CA TYR A 70 17.65 19.06 -19.19
C TYR A 70 19.01 18.91 -19.87
N TRP A 71 19.89 19.89 -19.67
CA TRP A 71 21.27 19.79 -20.15
C TRP A 71 22.06 18.82 -19.27
N ASN A 72 22.55 17.72 -19.83
CA ASN A 72 23.46 16.81 -19.13
C ASN A 72 24.92 17.12 -19.51
N PRO A 73 25.78 17.52 -18.56
CA PRO A 73 27.17 17.86 -18.84
C PRO A 73 28.02 16.65 -19.26
N GLN A 74 27.66 15.43 -18.85
CA GLN A 74 28.40 14.20 -19.22
C GLN A 74 28.20 13.85 -20.69
N THR A 75 27.00 14.05 -21.23
CA THR A 75 26.69 13.78 -22.64
C THR A 75 26.91 14.99 -23.54
N GLY A 76 26.98 16.21 -22.96
CA GLY A 76 27.12 17.46 -23.70
C GLY A 76 25.90 17.76 -24.58
N THR A 77 24.70 17.31 -24.17
CA THR A 77 23.46 17.52 -24.92
C THR A 77 22.24 17.59 -24.00
N MET A 78 21.08 17.92 -24.57
CA MET A 78 19.80 17.80 -23.89
C MET A 78 19.44 16.31 -23.72
N CYS A 79 18.99 15.93 -22.53
CA CYS A 79 18.59 14.57 -22.18
C CYS A 79 17.24 14.59 -21.47
N LEU A 80 16.53 13.46 -21.44
CA LEU A 80 15.37 13.28 -20.57
C LEU A 80 15.78 12.58 -19.28
N ALA A 81 15.42 13.13 -18.12
CA ALA A 81 15.68 12.52 -16.82
C ALA A 81 14.51 11.64 -16.37
N VAL A 82 14.82 10.44 -15.88
CA VAL A 82 13.89 9.59 -15.13
C VAL A 82 14.55 9.09 -13.86
N TYR A 83 13.72 8.79 -12.86
CA TYR A 83 14.16 8.34 -11.55
C TYR A 83 13.53 7.00 -11.22
N THR A 84 14.27 6.10 -10.57
CA THR A 84 13.70 4.93 -9.93
C THR A 84 13.08 5.30 -8.58
N GLY A 85 12.18 4.47 -8.06
CA GLY A 85 11.42 4.78 -6.85
C GLY A 85 12.26 5.12 -5.61
N GLY A 86 13.45 4.51 -5.45
CA GLY A 86 14.35 4.78 -4.32
C GLY A 86 15.11 6.11 -4.43
N MET A 87 15.12 6.73 -5.62
CA MET A 87 15.83 7.99 -5.89
C MET A 87 14.91 9.21 -5.89
N LEU A 88 13.63 9.03 -5.59
CA LEU A 88 12.66 10.13 -5.58
C LEU A 88 12.85 11.06 -4.37
N PRO A 89 12.78 12.38 -4.56
CA PRO A 89 12.78 13.33 -3.46
C PRO A 89 11.44 13.31 -2.72
N PRO A 90 11.35 13.86 -1.49
CA PRO A 90 10.07 14.09 -0.82
C PRO A 90 9.07 14.86 -1.71
N PRO A 91 7.78 14.46 -1.72
CA PRO A 91 6.73 15.19 -2.44
C PRO A 91 6.66 16.67 -2.05
N VAL A 92 6.73 17.55 -3.06
CA VAL A 92 6.51 19.00 -2.96
C VAL A 92 5.31 19.41 -3.80
N ALA A 93 4.78 20.62 -3.63
CA ALA A 93 3.57 21.07 -4.34
C ALA A 93 3.71 21.02 -5.88
N ASP A 94 4.87 21.40 -6.39
CA ASP A 94 5.31 21.31 -7.78
C ASP A 94 6.85 21.22 -7.75
N PRO A 95 7.50 20.33 -8.54
CA PRO A 95 6.92 19.43 -9.53
C PRO A 95 6.22 18.19 -8.94
N VAL A 96 5.49 17.49 -9.81
CA VAL A 96 4.95 16.14 -9.57
C VAL A 96 5.69 15.12 -10.43
N TYR A 97 5.50 13.83 -10.15
CA TYR A 97 6.11 12.75 -10.92
C TYR A 97 5.04 11.81 -11.44
N ASN A 98 5.07 11.51 -12.74
CA ASN A 98 4.27 10.44 -13.33
C ASN A 98 5.15 9.21 -13.54
N CYS A 99 4.59 8.02 -13.33
CA CYS A 99 5.29 6.76 -13.50
C CYS A 99 4.99 6.14 -14.88
N TYR A 100 6.02 5.58 -15.51
CA TYR A 100 5.96 4.82 -16.75
C TYR A 100 6.98 3.68 -16.72
N ASP A 101 6.85 2.73 -17.62
CA ASP A 101 7.85 1.69 -17.87
C ASP A 101 8.75 2.05 -19.08
N LEU A 102 9.88 1.35 -19.21
CA LEU A 102 10.84 1.58 -20.30
C LEU A 102 10.22 1.31 -21.69
N GLY A 103 9.30 0.36 -21.80
CA GLY A 103 8.58 0.05 -23.03
C GLY A 103 7.67 1.19 -23.46
N TRP A 104 7.03 1.89 -22.52
CA TRP A 104 6.28 3.11 -22.79
C TRP A 104 7.19 4.18 -23.41
N PHE A 105 8.37 4.43 -22.83
CA PHE A 105 9.32 5.39 -23.39
C PHE A 105 9.77 5.00 -24.81
N ALA A 106 10.02 3.72 -25.08
CA ALA A 106 10.38 3.26 -26.42
C ALA A 106 9.33 3.63 -27.48
N ARG A 107 8.04 3.52 -27.14
CA ARG A 107 6.90 3.84 -28.00
C ARG A 107 6.60 5.33 -28.08
N ALA A 108 6.74 6.06 -26.98
CA ALA A 108 6.38 7.46 -26.88
C ALA A 108 7.43 8.41 -27.47
N TRP A 109 8.67 7.97 -27.64
CA TRP A 109 9.77 8.81 -28.13
C TRP A 109 9.63 9.18 -29.62
N GLU A 110 9.71 10.48 -29.92
CA GLU A 110 9.67 11.05 -31.25
C GLU A 110 11.06 11.44 -31.78
N GLN A 111 11.17 11.76 -33.07
CA GLN A 111 12.45 12.09 -33.71
C GLN A 111 13.11 13.36 -33.14
N ASN A 112 12.31 14.31 -32.66
CA ASN A 112 12.79 15.59 -32.14
C ASN A 112 13.02 15.57 -30.62
N ASP A 113 12.75 14.44 -29.96
CA ASP A 113 13.00 14.27 -28.55
C ASP A 113 14.51 14.09 -28.26
N PRO A 114 14.94 14.26 -27.00
CA PRO A 114 16.34 14.16 -26.64
C PRO A 114 17.00 12.85 -27.10
N PRO A 115 18.29 12.85 -27.49
CA PRO A 115 18.99 11.65 -27.93
C PRO A 115 19.23 10.61 -26.84
N TYR A 116 19.00 10.94 -25.56
CA TYR A 116 19.24 10.03 -24.43
C TYR A 116 18.14 10.10 -23.37
N LEU A 117 17.81 8.94 -22.82
CA LEU A 117 17.14 8.77 -21.54
C LEU A 117 18.21 8.58 -20.46
N VAL A 118 18.19 9.39 -19.42
CA VAL A 118 19.16 9.31 -18.31
C VAL A 118 18.43 8.86 -17.06
N VAL A 119 18.79 7.68 -16.57
CA VAL A 119 18.24 7.07 -15.35
C VAL A 119 19.06 7.55 -14.16
N ASN A 120 18.39 8.09 -13.14
CA ASN A 120 18.98 8.56 -11.88
C ASN A 120 20.18 9.51 -12.07
N PRO A 121 20.01 10.64 -12.78
CA PRO A 121 21.10 11.57 -13.05
C PRO A 121 21.75 12.11 -11.78
N GLY A 122 23.08 12.28 -11.81
CA GLY A 122 23.89 12.76 -10.70
C GLY A 122 24.19 11.69 -9.64
N SER A 123 23.71 10.46 -9.81
CA SER A 123 23.94 9.37 -8.85
C SER A 123 25.04 8.41 -9.30
N PRO A 124 25.64 7.63 -8.39
CA PRO A 124 26.57 6.56 -8.77
C PRO A 124 25.95 5.52 -9.73
N CYS A 125 24.64 5.28 -9.63
CA CYS A 125 23.92 4.37 -10.53
C CYS A 125 23.41 5.04 -11.82
N GLU A 126 23.82 6.29 -12.15
CA GLU A 126 23.38 6.99 -13.36
C GLU A 126 23.63 6.16 -14.62
N GLY A 127 22.60 5.94 -15.44
CA GLY A 127 22.71 5.25 -16.71
C GLY A 127 22.28 6.16 -17.85
N VAL A 128 23.06 6.20 -18.93
CA VAL A 128 22.75 6.98 -20.13
C VAL A 128 22.36 6.01 -21.24
N LEU A 129 21.08 6.00 -21.59
CA LEU A 129 20.50 5.08 -22.55
C LEU A 129 20.24 5.81 -23.87
N PRO A 130 20.83 5.38 -25.00
CA PRO A 130 20.58 5.99 -26.31
C PRO A 130 19.11 5.83 -26.75
N ALA A 131 18.51 6.91 -27.23
CA ALA A 131 17.12 6.97 -27.68
C ALA A 131 16.96 6.98 -29.21
N GLY A 132 18.05 6.76 -29.95
CA GLY A 132 18.00 6.52 -31.39
C GLY A 132 17.24 5.23 -31.74
N PRO A 133 16.93 4.95 -33.03
CA PRO A 133 16.13 3.80 -33.43
C PRO A 133 16.62 2.46 -32.87
N GLU A 134 17.93 2.19 -32.92
CA GLU A 134 18.52 0.96 -32.37
C GLU A 134 18.43 0.90 -30.84
N GLY A 135 18.67 2.02 -30.16
CA GLY A 135 18.56 2.11 -28.70
C GLY A 135 17.13 1.87 -28.23
N ARG A 136 16.12 2.43 -28.90
CA ARG A 136 14.71 2.16 -28.58
C ARG A 136 14.27 0.74 -28.90
N ALA A 137 14.83 0.13 -29.96
CA ALA A 137 14.60 -1.29 -30.22
C ALA A 137 15.16 -2.16 -29.08
N LEU A 138 16.32 -1.79 -28.52
CA LEU A 138 16.88 -2.45 -27.34
C LEU A 138 15.98 -2.27 -26.10
N TRP A 139 15.47 -1.06 -25.85
CA TRP A 139 14.52 -0.80 -24.76
C TRP A 139 13.28 -1.68 -24.87
N GLN A 140 12.71 -1.76 -26.07
CA GLN A 140 11.53 -2.58 -26.35
C GLN A 140 11.83 -4.08 -26.18
N HIS A 141 13.03 -4.53 -26.56
CA HIS A 141 13.46 -5.93 -26.38
C HIS A 141 13.50 -6.32 -24.90
N HIS A 142 14.19 -5.55 -24.06
CA HIS A 142 14.28 -5.82 -22.63
C HIS A 142 12.92 -5.69 -21.91
N SER A 143 12.06 -4.79 -22.39
CA SER A 143 10.71 -4.62 -21.83
C SER A 143 9.74 -5.72 -22.24
N ALA A 144 10.01 -6.46 -23.33
CA ALA A 144 9.06 -7.45 -23.88
C ALA A 144 8.82 -8.65 -22.95
N SER A 145 9.80 -9.02 -22.13
CA SER A 145 9.68 -10.12 -21.15
C SER A 145 9.19 -9.66 -19.77
N VAL A 146 8.88 -8.38 -19.59
CA VAL A 146 8.41 -7.83 -18.32
C VAL A 146 6.88 -7.83 -18.34
N GLU A 147 6.27 -8.77 -17.62
CA GLU A 147 4.80 -8.86 -17.50
C GLU A 147 4.23 -7.70 -16.69
N GLU A 148 4.83 -7.43 -15.52
CA GLU A 148 4.45 -6.33 -14.64
C GLU A 148 5.70 -5.55 -14.20
N PRO A 149 5.90 -4.31 -14.71
CA PRO A 149 6.92 -3.41 -14.21
C PRO A 149 6.64 -2.99 -12.76
N GLY A 150 7.69 -2.54 -12.07
CA GLY A 150 7.68 -2.18 -10.67
C GLY A 150 8.33 -3.24 -9.79
N LEU A 151 8.22 -3.06 -8.47
CA LEU A 151 8.71 -4.05 -7.53
C LEU A 151 7.77 -5.27 -7.52
N ALA A 152 8.32 -6.45 -7.25
CA ALA A 152 7.53 -7.67 -7.16
C ALA A 152 6.41 -7.53 -6.12
N ARG A 153 5.17 -7.87 -6.53
CA ARG A 153 4.02 -7.97 -5.64
C ARG A 153 4.19 -9.10 -4.63
N ASP A 154 3.52 -8.99 -3.50
CA ASP A 154 3.56 -9.96 -2.39
C ASP A 154 4.97 -10.23 -1.83
N ALA A 155 5.90 -9.30 -2.03
CA ALA A 155 7.25 -9.34 -1.51
C ALA A 155 7.58 -8.09 -0.69
N VAL A 156 8.40 -8.26 0.36
CA VAL A 156 8.82 -7.16 1.23
C VAL A 156 9.90 -6.35 0.53
N HIS A 157 9.61 -5.07 0.27
CA HIS A 157 10.59 -4.12 -0.25
C HIS A 157 10.83 -3.01 0.76
N THR A 158 12.10 -2.77 1.08
CA THR A 158 12.53 -1.79 2.09
C THR A 158 13.46 -0.76 1.46
N LEU A 159 13.22 0.52 1.75
CA LEU A 159 14.21 1.57 1.53
C LEU A 159 15.28 1.50 2.63
N GLU A 160 16.52 1.27 2.23
CA GLU A 160 17.70 1.30 3.09
C GLU A 160 18.02 2.73 3.56
N THR A 161 17.77 3.72 2.69
CA THR A 161 17.91 5.15 2.97
C THR A 161 16.66 5.90 2.49
N GLY A 162 16.32 7.01 3.13
CA GLY A 162 15.15 7.84 2.75
C GLY A 162 13.79 7.39 3.31
N GLY A 163 13.70 6.19 3.92
CA GLY A 163 12.50 5.72 4.64
C GLY A 163 12.78 5.42 6.12
N PRO A 164 11.89 5.75 7.06
CA PRO A 164 12.08 5.43 8.47
C PRO A 164 12.04 3.91 8.70
N ARG A 165 13.04 3.38 9.43
CA ARG A 165 13.15 1.95 9.77
C ARG A 165 12.93 1.66 11.25
N SER A 166 12.66 2.68 12.04
CA SER A 166 12.39 2.60 13.47
C SER A 166 11.51 3.76 13.92
N GLY A 167 10.94 3.65 15.13
CA GLY A 167 10.11 4.69 15.73
C GLY A 167 8.67 4.71 15.22
N LEU A 168 7.90 5.70 15.69
CA LEU A 168 6.45 5.73 15.54
C LEU A 168 5.98 5.83 14.08
N VAL A 169 6.72 6.54 13.22
CA VAL A 169 6.37 6.65 11.79
C VAL A 169 6.57 5.31 11.11
N ALA A 170 7.70 4.62 11.35
CA ALA A 170 7.95 3.29 10.79
C ALA A 170 6.88 2.29 11.24
N PHE A 171 6.51 2.30 12.53
CA PHE A 171 5.42 1.45 13.03
C PHE A 171 4.09 1.74 12.33
N GLY A 172 3.73 3.03 12.20
CA GLY A 172 2.50 3.40 11.49
C GLY A 172 2.52 3.02 10.00
N LEU A 173 3.67 3.05 9.33
CA LEU A 173 3.82 2.58 7.95
C LEU A 173 3.68 1.06 7.86
N ALA A 174 4.21 0.33 8.84
CA ALA A 174 4.08 -1.12 8.94
C ALA A 174 2.63 -1.58 9.12
N VAL A 175 1.76 -0.75 9.72
CA VAL A 175 0.30 -0.98 9.75
C VAL A 175 -0.31 -1.02 8.35
N GLY A 176 0.20 -0.22 7.41
CA GLY A 176 -0.21 -0.24 6.01
C GLY A 176 0.49 -1.31 5.16
N ALA A 177 1.31 -2.18 5.75
CA ALA A 177 2.18 -3.08 4.98
C ALA A 177 1.40 -4.11 4.14
N HIS A 178 0.21 -4.54 4.59
CA HIS A 178 -0.68 -5.40 3.81
C HIS A 178 -0.96 -4.85 2.40
N ILE A 179 -1.18 -3.54 2.29
CA ILE A 179 -1.47 -2.89 1.01
C ILE A 179 -0.19 -2.73 0.20
N ASN A 180 0.89 -2.30 0.84
CA ASN A 180 2.13 -1.95 0.16
C ASN A 180 2.88 -3.18 -0.35
N VAL A 181 2.96 -4.25 0.44
CA VAL A 181 3.57 -5.51 0.01
C VAL A 181 2.78 -6.14 -1.13
N ARG A 182 1.44 -6.23 -0.99
CA ARG A 182 0.58 -6.72 -2.07
C ARG A 182 0.78 -5.96 -3.38
N ASN A 183 0.93 -4.65 -3.31
CA ASN A 183 1.04 -3.79 -4.49
C ASN A 183 2.48 -3.59 -5.00
N GLY A 184 3.48 -4.29 -4.45
CA GLY A 184 4.87 -4.12 -4.87
C GLY A 184 5.38 -2.70 -4.59
N GLN A 185 5.18 -2.22 -3.37
CA GLN A 185 5.59 -0.88 -2.94
C GLN A 185 6.50 -0.97 -1.72
N TYR A 186 7.42 -0.01 -1.58
CA TYR A 186 8.22 0.10 -0.36
C TYR A 186 7.30 0.29 0.86
N TRP A 187 7.44 -0.57 1.87
CA TRP A 187 6.61 -0.47 3.06
C TRP A 187 6.92 0.82 3.85
N ASN A 188 8.18 1.26 3.86
CA ASN A 188 8.65 2.41 4.64
C ASN A 188 8.79 3.72 3.85
N ALA A 189 8.23 3.84 2.64
CA ALA A 189 8.27 5.10 1.89
C ALA A 189 7.22 6.11 2.41
N MET A 190 7.61 6.96 3.37
CA MET A 190 6.78 8.09 3.81
C MET A 190 6.74 9.22 2.76
N ALA A 191 7.88 9.47 2.11
CA ALA A 191 8.01 10.34 0.94
C ALA A 191 7.37 9.70 -0.31
N TYR A 192 6.10 9.34 -0.22
CA TYR A 192 5.41 8.46 -1.14
C TYR A 192 4.98 9.18 -2.43
N HIS A 193 5.40 8.65 -3.58
CA HIS A 193 4.84 9.02 -4.89
C HIS A 193 3.94 7.94 -5.50
N GLY A 194 3.90 6.75 -4.90
CA GLY A 194 3.12 5.61 -5.36
C GLY A 194 3.32 5.29 -6.84
N SER A 195 2.25 5.03 -7.56
CA SER A 195 2.29 4.81 -9.02
C SER A 195 2.38 6.12 -9.83
N GLY A 196 2.75 7.24 -9.20
CA GLY A 196 2.82 8.57 -9.79
C GLY A 196 1.53 9.38 -9.62
N TYR A 197 1.69 10.71 -9.61
CA TYR A 197 0.66 11.70 -9.25
C TYR A 197 -0.66 11.49 -9.97
N ARG A 198 -0.64 11.30 -11.31
CA ARG A 198 -1.86 11.09 -12.09
C ARG A 198 -2.60 9.81 -11.69
N ILE A 199 -1.88 8.71 -11.52
CA ILE A 199 -2.48 7.41 -11.19
C ILE A 199 -3.06 7.45 -9.78
N GLU A 200 -2.33 8.03 -8.83
CA GLU A 200 -2.78 8.17 -7.44
C GLU A 200 -4.03 9.04 -7.32
N LYS A 201 -4.08 10.18 -8.04
CA LYS A 201 -5.27 11.03 -8.11
C LYS A 201 -6.48 10.30 -8.70
N ASN A 202 -6.29 9.61 -9.82
CA ASN A 202 -7.36 8.83 -10.46
C ASN A 202 -7.84 7.67 -9.57
N THR A 203 -6.93 7.06 -8.82
CA THR A 203 -7.25 5.96 -7.89
C THR A 203 -8.09 6.47 -6.73
N LEU A 204 -7.72 7.61 -6.13
CA LEU A 204 -8.51 8.24 -5.08
C LEU A 204 -9.89 8.69 -5.57
N GLU A 205 -9.97 9.27 -6.76
CA GLU A 205 -11.26 9.66 -7.35
C GLU A 205 -12.15 8.43 -7.59
N ARG A 206 -11.63 7.42 -8.28
CA ARG A 206 -12.40 6.25 -8.72
C ARG A 206 -12.85 5.36 -7.56
N TRP A 207 -11.96 5.09 -6.60
CA TRP A 207 -12.21 4.08 -5.57
C TRP A 207 -12.65 4.66 -4.23
N TRP A 208 -12.37 5.95 -4.00
CA TRP A 208 -12.65 6.61 -2.72
C TRP A 208 -13.53 7.85 -2.88
N SER A 209 -13.81 8.29 -4.11
CA SER A 209 -14.52 9.55 -4.38
C SER A 209 -13.85 10.76 -3.70
N VAL A 210 -12.52 10.72 -3.60
CA VAL A 210 -11.69 11.77 -3.00
C VAL A 210 -10.95 12.52 -4.10
N THR A 211 -11.30 13.78 -4.29
CA THR A 211 -10.66 14.70 -5.24
C THR A 211 -10.16 15.99 -4.59
N THR A 212 -10.61 16.30 -3.36
CA THR A 212 -10.20 17.49 -2.60
C THR A 212 -9.54 17.15 -1.27
N ARG A 213 -8.84 18.13 -0.71
CA ARG A 213 -8.21 18.05 0.62
C ARG A 213 -9.23 17.80 1.73
N GLU A 214 -10.40 18.44 1.67
CA GLU A 214 -11.45 18.31 2.68
C GLU A 214 -12.08 16.90 2.62
N GLN A 215 -12.28 16.36 1.41
CA GLN A 215 -12.73 14.99 1.23
C GLN A 215 -11.69 13.99 1.76
N TRP A 216 -10.41 14.22 1.49
CA TRP A 216 -9.33 13.40 2.04
C TRP A 216 -9.31 13.45 3.57
N GLN A 217 -9.39 14.64 4.19
CA GLN A 217 -9.40 14.77 5.65
C GLN A 217 -10.58 14.01 6.28
N ARG A 218 -11.79 14.11 5.70
CA ARG A 218 -12.96 13.36 6.16
C ARG A 218 -12.78 11.86 6.04
N MET A 219 -12.28 11.38 4.90
CA MET A 219 -12.05 9.95 4.67
C MET A 219 -10.95 9.41 5.60
N GLN A 220 -9.87 10.17 5.79
CA GLN A 220 -8.80 9.83 6.71
C GLN A 220 -9.32 9.70 8.15
N GLU A 221 -10.14 10.65 8.61
CA GLU A 221 -10.72 10.58 9.96
C GLU A 221 -11.71 9.43 10.09
N LEU A 222 -12.54 9.18 9.07
CA LEU A 222 -13.48 8.07 9.04
C LEU A 222 -12.77 6.71 9.20
N LEU A 223 -11.65 6.52 8.51
CA LEU A 223 -10.82 5.31 8.66
C LEU A 223 -10.13 5.26 10.04
N LEU A 224 -9.68 6.39 10.58
CA LEU A 224 -9.05 6.44 11.91
C LEU A 224 -10.07 6.19 13.05
N SER A 225 -11.36 6.48 12.83
CA SER A 225 -12.43 6.15 13.77
C SER A 225 -13.06 4.78 13.51
N ALA A 226 -12.48 3.97 12.63
CA ALA A 226 -13.02 2.69 12.16
C ALA A 226 -14.47 2.75 11.65
N GLY A 227 -14.87 3.90 11.08
CA GLY A 227 -16.25 4.15 10.64
C GLY A 227 -16.61 3.61 9.26
N MET A 228 -15.68 2.96 8.55
CA MET A 228 -15.97 2.22 7.31
C MET A 228 -16.25 0.74 7.55
N VAL A 229 -15.92 0.21 8.74
CA VAL A 229 -16.33 -1.14 9.16
C VAL A 229 -17.83 -1.16 9.47
N SER A 230 -18.50 -2.27 9.13
CA SER A 230 -19.92 -2.43 9.45
C SER A 230 -20.14 -2.62 10.95
N ASP A 231 -21.03 -1.80 11.53
CA ASP A 231 -21.49 -1.93 12.92
C ASP A 231 -22.00 -3.34 13.27
N VAL A 232 -22.59 -4.03 12.30
CA VAL A 232 -23.10 -5.40 12.50
C VAL A 232 -21.95 -6.41 12.62
N TRP A 233 -20.84 -6.19 11.91
CA TRP A 233 -19.64 -7.04 12.03
C TRP A 233 -19.00 -6.86 13.41
N GLU A 234 -18.77 -5.61 13.83
CA GLU A 234 -18.23 -5.35 15.16
C GLU A 234 -19.18 -5.81 16.27
N PHE A 235 -20.50 -5.62 16.10
CA PHE A 235 -21.49 -6.11 17.06
C PHE A 235 -21.32 -7.60 17.36
N VAL A 236 -21.26 -8.45 16.33
CA VAL A 236 -21.18 -9.90 16.56
C VAL A 236 -19.82 -10.31 17.14
N LEU A 237 -18.73 -9.68 16.70
CA LEU A 237 -17.37 -9.97 17.17
C LEU A 237 -17.17 -9.54 18.62
N GLN A 238 -17.57 -8.31 18.97
CA GLN A 238 -17.48 -7.80 20.34
C GLN A 238 -18.39 -8.58 21.29
N LEU A 239 -19.58 -8.99 20.84
CA LEU A 239 -20.44 -9.88 21.65
C LEU A 239 -19.71 -11.19 21.98
N ARG A 240 -19.10 -11.85 20.99
CA ARG A 240 -18.33 -13.08 21.22
C ARG A 240 -17.16 -12.85 22.16
N ARG A 241 -16.45 -11.72 22.02
CA ARG A 241 -15.34 -11.34 22.90
C ARG A 241 -15.80 -11.21 24.35
N THR A 242 -16.91 -10.52 24.61
CA THR A 242 -17.49 -10.41 25.96
C THR A 242 -17.89 -11.77 26.51
N MET A 243 -18.56 -12.61 25.70
CA MET A 243 -18.90 -13.98 26.11
C MET A 243 -17.65 -14.80 26.47
N ALA A 244 -16.58 -14.73 25.66
CA ALA A 244 -15.35 -15.47 25.93
C ALA A 244 -14.67 -15.04 27.24
N LEU A 245 -14.76 -13.75 27.60
CA LEU A 245 -14.25 -13.23 28.88
C LEU A 245 -15.11 -13.71 30.06
N ASP A 246 -16.44 -13.71 29.91
CA ASP A 246 -17.37 -14.13 30.97
C ASP A 246 -17.29 -15.64 31.25
N PHE A 247 -17.13 -16.46 30.20
CA PHE A 247 -17.07 -17.93 30.31
C PHE A 247 -15.65 -18.49 30.48
N ALA A 248 -14.62 -17.64 30.41
CA ALA A 248 -13.19 -18.04 30.46
C ALA A 248 -12.82 -19.17 29.48
N GLY A 249 -13.38 -19.14 28.27
CA GLY A 249 -13.21 -20.23 27.29
C GLY A 249 -13.75 -19.93 25.90
N PRO A 250 -13.51 -20.84 24.93
CA PRO A 250 -13.99 -20.68 23.56
C PRO A 250 -15.53 -20.72 23.53
N VAL A 251 -16.12 -19.80 22.76
CA VAL A 251 -17.56 -19.72 22.54
C VAL A 251 -17.92 -20.57 21.32
N ASP A 252 -18.83 -21.54 21.52
CA ASP A 252 -19.39 -22.36 20.44
C ASP A 252 -20.24 -21.50 19.48
N VAL A 253 -20.28 -21.90 18.20
CA VAL A 253 -20.95 -21.12 17.14
C VAL A 253 -22.46 -21.05 17.35
N GLU A 254 -23.12 -22.13 17.79
CA GLU A 254 -24.56 -22.10 18.03
C GLU A 254 -24.89 -21.24 19.24
N HIS A 255 -24.09 -21.35 20.32
CA HIS A 255 -24.26 -20.50 21.48
C HIS A 255 -24.06 -19.01 21.14
N TRP A 256 -23.09 -18.69 20.28
CA TRP A 256 -22.89 -17.33 19.77
C TRP A 256 -24.10 -16.84 18.96
N ARG A 257 -24.66 -17.66 18.07
CA ARG A 257 -25.86 -17.33 17.29
C ARG A 257 -27.07 -17.07 18.18
N GLU A 258 -27.30 -17.90 19.19
CA GLU A 258 -28.41 -17.73 20.14
C GLU A 258 -28.28 -16.44 20.94
N ALA A 259 -27.09 -16.17 21.48
CA ALA A 259 -26.81 -14.95 22.22
C ALA A 259 -26.99 -13.71 21.33
N ALA A 260 -26.45 -13.74 20.10
CA ALA A 260 -26.58 -12.63 19.16
C ALA A 260 -28.03 -12.38 18.75
N ALA A 261 -28.80 -13.44 18.47
CA ALA A 261 -30.22 -13.33 18.16
C ALA A 261 -31.01 -12.71 19.33
N LYS A 262 -30.73 -13.13 20.57
CA LYS A 262 -31.37 -12.58 21.77
C LYS A 262 -31.05 -11.10 21.98
N VAL A 263 -29.79 -10.71 21.80
CA VAL A 263 -29.37 -9.30 21.94
C VAL A 263 -29.93 -8.45 20.80
N ALA A 264 -29.94 -8.96 19.56
CA ALA A 264 -30.52 -8.27 18.42
C ALA A 264 -32.02 -7.99 18.62
N ARG A 265 -32.80 -9.01 19.04
CA ARG A 265 -34.23 -8.82 19.34
C ARG A 265 -34.46 -7.75 20.40
N ARG A 266 -33.74 -7.82 21.52
CA ARG A 266 -33.84 -6.82 22.60
C ARG A 266 -33.48 -5.40 22.14
N ARG A 267 -32.46 -5.25 21.29
CA ARG A 267 -32.05 -3.92 20.77
C ARG A 267 -33.12 -3.34 19.86
N ILE A 268 -33.76 -4.17 19.04
CA ILE A 268 -34.82 -3.75 18.12
C ILE A 268 -36.09 -3.41 18.91
N GLU A 269 -36.48 -4.26 19.87
CA GLU A 269 -37.58 -3.97 20.80
C GLU A 269 -37.36 -2.62 21.52
N ALA A 270 -36.18 -2.40 22.10
CA ALA A 270 -35.84 -1.13 22.74
C ALA A 270 -35.76 0.08 21.77
N ALA A 271 -35.66 -0.14 20.46
CA ALA A 271 -35.71 0.91 19.42
C ALA A 271 -37.13 1.22 18.93
N THR A 272 -38.07 0.30 19.17
CA THR A 272 -39.50 0.53 18.95
C THR A 272 -40.14 1.34 20.08
N GLU A 273 -39.49 1.41 21.25
CA GLU A 273 -39.95 2.21 22.39
C GLU A 273 -39.66 3.72 22.21
N PRO A 274 -40.59 4.63 22.55
CA PRO A 274 -40.34 6.06 22.56
C PRO A 274 -39.24 6.43 23.56
N ARG A 275 -38.32 7.31 23.16
CA ARG A 275 -37.20 7.72 24.02
C ARG A 275 -37.28 9.21 24.33
N LEU A 276 -37.11 9.56 25.60
CA LEU A 276 -36.95 10.95 26.01
C LEU A 276 -35.49 11.36 25.79
N THR A 277 -35.28 12.33 24.92
CA THR A 277 -33.97 12.94 24.63
C THR A 277 -33.96 14.40 25.08
N ALA A 278 -32.79 15.04 25.04
CA ALA A 278 -32.65 16.47 25.37
C ALA A 278 -33.54 17.38 24.50
N ASP A 279 -33.88 16.92 23.28
CA ASP A 279 -34.72 17.62 22.30
C ASP A 279 -36.21 17.20 22.35
N GLY A 280 -36.61 16.36 23.32
CA GLY A 280 -37.99 15.89 23.51
C GLY A 280 -38.20 14.40 23.26
N VAL A 281 -39.45 13.98 22.99
CA VAL A 281 -39.79 12.57 22.75
C VAL A 281 -39.44 12.21 21.30
N THR A 282 -38.44 11.36 21.11
CA THR A 282 -38.18 10.72 19.83
C THR A 282 -39.12 9.51 19.69
N PRO A 283 -40.02 9.49 18.69
CA PRO A 283 -40.88 8.33 18.47
C PRO A 283 -40.04 7.11 18.10
N GLY A 284 -40.42 5.96 18.63
CA GLY A 284 -39.77 4.68 18.29
C GLY A 284 -40.02 4.31 16.83
N HIS A 285 -39.11 3.52 16.25
CA HIS A 285 -39.26 3.05 14.89
C HIS A 285 -40.21 1.84 14.85
N THR A 286 -41.23 1.85 13.99
CA THR A 286 -42.08 0.68 13.77
C THR A 286 -41.32 -0.37 12.96
N VAL A 287 -41.06 -1.54 13.56
CA VAL A 287 -40.42 -2.69 12.90
C VAL A 287 -41.43 -3.83 12.82
N THR A 288 -41.63 -4.39 11.64
CA THR A 288 -42.52 -5.54 11.45
C THR A 288 -41.87 -6.83 11.98
N PRO A 289 -42.66 -7.84 12.39
CA PRO A 289 -42.10 -9.14 12.79
C PRO A 289 -41.23 -9.80 11.70
N ALA A 290 -41.57 -9.59 10.42
CA ALA A 290 -40.81 -10.13 9.30
C ALA A 290 -39.44 -9.44 9.15
N GLU A 291 -39.37 -8.12 9.33
CA GLU A 291 -38.09 -7.38 9.33
C GLU A 291 -37.21 -7.78 10.52
N LEU A 292 -37.81 -7.94 11.70
CA LEU A 292 -37.11 -8.43 12.90
C LEU A 292 -36.44 -9.79 12.66
N GLU A 293 -37.21 -10.77 12.19
CA GLU A 293 -36.68 -12.11 11.92
C GLU A 293 -35.69 -12.12 10.75
N GLY A 294 -35.87 -11.25 9.75
CA GLY A 294 -34.90 -11.02 8.69
C GLY A 294 -33.55 -10.52 9.22
N GLN A 295 -33.55 -9.52 10.10
CA GLN A 295 -32.33 -8.99 10.73
C GLN A 295 -31.63 -10.04 11.60
N VAL A 296 -32.39 -10.77 12.43
CA VAL A 296 -31.86 -11.86 13.26
C VAL A 296 -31.23 -12.96 12.39
N THR A 297 -31.91 -13.37 11.33
CA THR A 297 -31.40 -14.36 10.36
C THR A 297 -30.11 -13.86 9.70
N GLY A 298 -30.04 -12.58 9.32
CA GLY A 298 -28.84 -11.96 8.77
C GLY A 298 -27.64 -12.02 9.72
N VAL A 299 -27.86 -11.67 11.00
CA VAL A 299 -26.84 -11.77 12.06
C VAL A 299 -26.33 -13.21 12.23
N GLN A 300 -27.23 -14.19 12.28
CA GLN A 300 -26.85 -15.60 12.44
C GLN A 300 -26.08 -16.15 11.22
N ARG A 301 -26.45 -15.72 10.01
CA ARG A 301 -25.72 -16.05 8.77
C ARG A 301 -24.31 -15.46 8.78
N LEU A 302 -24.17 -14.19 9.18
CA LEU A 302 -22.87 -13.53 9.33
C LEU A 302 -21.96 -14.28 10.31
N ILE A 303 -22.49 -14.70 11.45
CA ILE A 303 -21.75 -15.51 12.44
C ILE A 303 -21.23 -16.81 11.80
N GLY A 304 -22.09 -17.50 11.03
CA GLY A 304 -21.68 -18.69 10.29
C GLY A 304 -20.55 -18.42 9.30
N ARG A 305 -20.63 -17.28 8.60
CA ARG A 305 -19.60 -16.84 7.65
C ARG A 305 -18.26 -16.56 8.34
N ILE A 306 -18.28 -15.79 9.43
CA ILE A 306 -17.06 -15.52 10.22
C ILE A 306 -16.45 -16.83 10.73
N ALA A 307 -17.26 -17.75 11.26
CA ALA A 307 -16.77 -19.04 11.76
C ALA A 307 -16.06 -19.88 10.68
N ARG A 308 -16.56 -19.84 9.43
CA ARG A 308 -15.93 -20.53 8.30
C ARG A 308 -14.60 -19.88 7.89
N TYR A 309 -14.53 -18.55 7.82
CA TYR A 309 -13.25 -17.86 7.61
C TYR A 309 -12.24 -18.17 8.70
N GLU A 310 -12.63 -18.11 9.97
CA GLU A 310 -11.72 -18.43 11.06
C GLU A 310 -11.27 -19.90 11.05
N ALA A 311 -12.16 -20.83 10.66
CA ALA A 311 -11.77 -22.22 10.48
C ALA A 311 -10.70 -22.37 9.39
N ARG A 312 -10.86 -21.64 8.28
CA ARG A 312 -9.86 -21.60 7.21
C ARG A 312 -8.56 -20.94 7.68
N PHE A 313 -8.64 -19.83 8.41
CA PHE A 313 -7.46 -19.14 8.96
C PHE A 313 -6.67 -20.04 9.88
N ARG A 314 -7.33 -20.86 10.70
CA ARG A 314 -6.66 -21.87 11.54
C ARG A 314 -6.00 -22.96 10.71
N ALA A 315 -6.68 -23.46 9.67
CA ALA A 315 -6.12 -24.47 8.76
C ALA A 315 -4.87 -23.97 8.03
N ASP A 316 -4.85 -22.68 7.64
CA ASP A 316 -3.74 -22.07 6.89
C ASP A 316 -2.66 -21.41 7.77
N GLY A 317 -2.78 -21.52 9.10
CA GLY A 317 -1.79 -21.02 10.07
C GLY A 317 -1.86 -19.53 10.39
N LEU A 318 -2.92 -18.84 9.96
CA LEU A 318 -3.13 -17.41 10.16
C LEU A 318 -3.72 -17.09 11.55
N LEU A 319 -4.42 -18.06 12.14
CA LEU A 319 -4.87 -18.04 13.54
C LEU A 319 -4.35 -19.26 14.29
N PRO A 320 -4.06 -19.14 15.60
CA PRO A 320 -3.78 -20.32 16.42
C PRO A 320 -5.04 -21.19 16.57
N GLU A 321 -4.88 -22.46 16.94
CA GLU A 321 -5.96 -23.47 16.99
C GLU A 321 -7.20 -23.03 17.78
N LYS A 322 -7.02 -22.27 18.87
CA LYS A 322 -8.12 -21.72 19.70
C LYS A 322 -8.33 -20.21 19.48
N GLY A 323 -7.62 -19.63 18.51
CA GLY A 323 -7.70 -18.23 18.15
C GLY A 323 -8.98 -17.90 17.41
N PHE A 324 -9.46 -16.70 17.66
CA PHE A 324 -10.57 -16.08 16.96
C PHE A 324 -10.32 -14.58 16.80
N VAL A 325 -10.95 -13.97 15.80
CA VAL A 325 -10.82 -12.54 15.56
C VAL A 325 -11.73 -11.78 16.53
N GLN A 326 -11.18 -10.77 17.19
CA GLN A 326 -11.91 -10.00 18.22
C GLN A 326 -12.57 -8.74 17.67
N SER A 327 -12.07 -8.23 16.56
CA SER A 327 -12.50 -7.02 15.86
C SER A 327 -11.95 -7.05 14.44
N VAL A 328 -12.59 -6.37 13.51
CA VAL A 328 -12.11 -6.15 12.13
C VAL A 328 -11.78 -4.69 11.86
N GLU A 329 -11.70 -3.83 12.88
CA GLU A 329 -11.26 -2.43 12.78
C GLU A 329 -9.86 -2.29 12.13
N ALA A 330 -9.02 -3.33 12.22
CA ALA A 330 -7.73 -3.38 11.55
C ALA A 330 -7.84 -3.12 10.05
N TRP A 331 -8.95 -3.53 9.42
CA TRP A 331 -9.23 -3.26 8.00
C TRP A 331 -9.25 -1.76 7.69
N ASP A 332 -9.80 -0.96 8.60
CA ASP A 332 -9.81 0.50 8.48
C ASP A 332 -8.44 1.08 8.83
N TYR A 333 -7.81 0.63 9.92
CA TYR A 333 -6.52 1.18 10.36
C TYR A 333 -5.39 0.93 9.35
N GLY A 334 -5.34 -0.25 8.73
CA GLY A 334 -4.39 -0.54 7.66
C GLY A 334 -4.61 0.37 6.44
N ARG A 335 -5.88 0.61 6.07
CA ARG A 335 -6.25 1.55 5.00
C ARG A 335 -6.04 3.00 5.40
N ALA A 336 -6.12 3.35 6.68
CA ALA A 336 -5.83 4.70 7.19
C ALA A 336 -4.35 5.05 7.00
N SER A 337 -3.45 4.09 7.21
CA SER A 337 -2.01 4.26 6.91
C SER A 337 -1.77 4.44 5.40
N GLY A 338 -2.47 3.65 4.55
CA GLY A 338 -2.44 3.81 3.10
C GLY A 338 -3.00 5.16 2.62
N MET A 339 -4.15 5.59 3.14
CA MET A 339 -4.84 6.84 2.80
C MET A 339 -3.98 8.08 3.10
N ALA A 340 -3.18 8.02 4.17
CA ALA A 340 -2.24 9.09 4.47
C ALA A 340 -1.19 9.25 3.37
N ARG A 341 -0.65 8.13 2.86
CA ARG A 341 0.31 8.10 1.75
C ARG A 341 -0.33 8.51 0.43
N TRP A 342 -1.51 7.97 0.10
CA TRP A 342 -2.22 8.33 -1.13
C TRP A 342 -2.58 9.82 -1.18
N GLY A 343 -3.01 10.40 -0.06
CA GLY A 343 -3.27 11.83 0.05
C GLY A 343 -2.03 12.70 -0.23
N LEU A 344 -0.86 12.27 0.24
CA LEU A 344 0.40 12.95 -0.02
C LEU A 344 0.80 12.85 -1.51
N ALA A 345 0.74 11.63 -2.08
CA ALA A 345 1.07 11.41 -3.48
C ALA A 345 0.14 12.20 -4.41
N ALA A 346 -1.14 12.35 -4.07
CA ALA A 346 -2.11 13.15 -4.82
C ALA A 346 -2.13 14.65 -4.47
N ARG A 347 -1.19 15.13 -3.61
CA ARG A 347 -1.08 16.54 -3.20
C ARG A 347 -2.33 17.10 -2.50
N LEU A 348 -3.03 16.26 -1.75
CA LEU A 348 -4.19 16.62 -0.92
C LEU A 348 -3.77 16.95 0.52
N CYS A 349 -2.61 16.46 0.96
CA CYS A 349 -2.03 16.80 2.25
C CYS A 349 -0.53 17.07 2.18
N SER A 350 0.00 17.69 3.24
CA SER A 350 1.44 17.87 3.44
C SER A 350 2.08 16.61 4.01
N LEU A 351 3.40 16.49 3.88
CA LEU A 351 4.17 15.39 4.46
C LEU A 351 3.94 15.27 5.98
N GLN A 352 3.91 16.40 6.69
CA GLN A 352 3.69 16.43 8.14
C GLN A 352 2.31 15.89 8.54
N GLU A 353 1.26 16.23 7.77
CA GLU A 353 -0.10 15.71 8.03
C GLU A 353 -0.19 14.21 7.75
N ALA A 354 0.45 13.75 6.67
CA ALA A 354 0.51 12.34 6.34
C ALA A 354 1.27 11.55 7.44
N GLU A 355 2.41 12.05 7.92
CA GLU A 355 3.15 11.46 9.04
C GLU A 355 2.31 11.39 10.31
N ALA A 356 1.61 12.48 10.66
CA ALA A 356 0.73 12.51 11.82
C ALA A 356 -0.40 11.47 11.71
N ALA A 357 -1.02 11.32 10.54
CA ALA A 357 -2.06 10.34 10.28
C ALA A 357 -1.54 8.89 10.37
N VAL A 358 -0.37 8.63 9.81
CA VAL A 358 0.32 7.32 9.91
C VAL A 358 0.62 6.97 11.37
N VAL A 359 1.14 7.91 12.16
CA VAL A 359 1.38 7.69 13.60
C VAL A 359 0.09 7.43 14.36
N ARG A 360 -1.01 8.15 14.05
CA ARG A 360 -2.32 7.88 14.65
C ARG A 360 -2.81 6.47 14.34
N ALA A 361 -2.70 6.01 13.09
CA ALA A 361 -3.03 4.63 12.71
C ALA A 361 -2.20 3.61 13.48
N GLY A 362 -0.89 3.85 13.60
CA GLY A 362 0.03 3.03 14.43
C GLY A 362 -0.44 2.90 15.89
N ARG A 363 -0.77 4.03 16.52
CA ARG A 363 -1.25 4.04 17.92
C ARG A 363 -2.56 3.29 18.10
N LEU A 364 -3.51 3.44 17.18
CA LEU A 364 -4.78 2.70 17.22
C LEU A 364 -4.55 1.19 17.14
N VAL A 365 -3.61 0.74 16.30
CA VAL A 365 -3.23 -0.67 16.22
C VAL A 365 -2.59 -1.16 17.52
N GLN A 366 -1.66 -0.40 18.11
CA GLN A 366 -1.03 -0.77 19.39
C GLN A 366 -2.04 -0.86 20.55
N LEU A 367 -3.09 -0.02 20.55
CA LEU A 367 -4.12 -0.01 21.58
C LEU A 367 -5.09 -1.19 21.46
N ASN A 368 -5.46 -1.55 20.23
CA ASN A 368 -6.53 -2.52 19.96
C ASN A 368 -6.03 -3.96 19.70
N TYR A 369 -4.74 -4.13 19.39
CA TYR A 369 -4.17 -5.44 19.05
C TYR A 369 -2.97 -5.78 19.96
N ARG A 370 -2.55 -7.06 19.93
CA ARG A 370 -1.47 -7.57 20.79
C ARG A 370 -0.23 -8.06 20.04
N SER A 371 -0.34 -8.25 18.73
CA SER A 371 0.76 -8.65 17.86
C SER A 371 0.41 -8.36 16.39
N TRP A 372 1.43 -8.43 15.52
CA TRP A 372 1.25 -8.26 14.08
C TRP A 372 0.37 -9.36 13.47
N GLU A 373 0.44 -10.58 13.97
CA GLU A 373 -0.39 -11.71 13.54
C GLU A 373 -1.86 -11.46 13.91
N ALA A 374 -2.14 -10.99 15.14
CA ALA A 374 -3.49 -10.65 15.57
C ALA A 374 -4.07 -9.50 14.73
N PHE A 375 -3.27 -8.46 14.47
CA PHE A 375 -3.64 -7.36 13.56
C PHE A 375 -3.92 -7.87 12.14
N SER A 376 -3.06 -8.75 11.62
CA SER A 376 -3.19 -9.32 10.29
C SER A 376 -4.47 -10.15 10.15
N ALA A 377 -4.78 -11.01 11.12
CA ALA A 377 -6.00 -11.81 11.09
C ALA A 377 -7.26 -10.94 11.05
N ALA A 378 -7.28 -9.88 11.86
CA ALA A 378 -8.36 -8.90 11.86
C ALA A 378 -8.49 -8.16 10.52
N TYR A 379 -7.37 -7.71 9.96
CA TYR A 379 -7.34 -7.03 8.66
C TYR A 379 -7.89 -7.92 7.54
N ILE A 380 -7.45 -9.18 7.50
CA ILE A 380 -7.84 -10.14 6.46
C ILE A 380 -9.30 -10.52 6.58
N LEU A 381 -9.81 -10.77 7.80
CA LEU A 381 -11.24 -11.03 7.99
C LEU A 381 -12.07 -9.83 7.52
N GLY A 382 -11.70 -8.59 7.89
CA GLY A 382 -12.41 -7.39 7.42
C GLY A 382 -12.42 -7.26 5.90
N ARG A 383 -11.29 -7.53 5.24
CA ARG A 383 -11.19 -7.56 3.77
C ARG A 383 -12.10 -8.62 3.14
N CYS A 384 -12.06 -9.86 3.65
CA CYS A 384 -12.88 -10.96 3.14
C CYS A 384 -14.38 -10.72 3.34
N LEU A 385 -14.78 -10.18 4.50
CA LEU A 385 -16.18 -9.81 4.74
C LEU A 385 -16.68 -8.73 3.78
N HIS A 386 -15.77 -7.88 3.29
CA HIS A 386 -16.09 -6.79 2.37
C HIS A 386 -16.13 -7.22 0.89
N PHE A 387 -15.28 -8.15 0.45
CA PHE A 387 -15.12 -8.46 -0.98
C PHE A 387 -15.28 -9.94 -1.40
N ASP A 388 -15.04 -10.90 -0.51
CA ASP A 388 -14.78 -12.30 -0.94
C ASP A 388 -16.04 -13.17 -1.00
N GLU A 389 -17.11 -12.81 -0.28
CA GLU A 389 -18.37 -13.56 -0.27
C GLU A 389 -18.26 -15.08 0.03
N GLU A 390 -17.18 -15.53 0.68
CA GLU A 390 -16.86 -16.92 1.05
C GLU A 390 -16.40 -17.82 -0.10
N GLU A 391 -15.96 -17.22 -1.19
CA GLU A 391 -15.35 -17.97 -2.30
C GLU A 391 -13.97 -18.51 -1.92
N PHE A 392 -13.29 -17.90 -0.93
CA PHE A 392 -11.89 -18.16 -0.61
C PHE A 392 -10.98 -18.03 -1.84
N GLY A 393 -11.33 -17.12 -2.74
CA GLY A 393 -10.66 -16.92 -4.01
C GLY A 393 -9.50 -15.93 -3.90
N GLU A 394 -9.29 -15.16 -4.96
CA GLU A 394 -8.16 -14.21 -5.07
C GLU A 394 -8.05 -13.25 -3.88
N TRP A 395 -9.19 -12.79 -3.32
CA TRP A 395 -9.19 -11.88 -2.17
C TRP A 395 -8.58 -12.49 -0.92
N TYR A 396 -8.87 -13.77 -0.66
CA TYR A 396 -8.28 -14.51 0.46
C TYR A 396 -6.85 -14.96 0.16
N GLU A 397 -6.61 -15.57 -1.00
CA GLU A 397 -5.30 -16.14 -1.35
C GLU A 397 -4.20 -15.07 -1.38
N THR A 398 -4.48 -13.92 -1.98
CA THR A 398 -3.51 -12.80 -1.99
C THR A 398 -3.28 -12.25 -0.60
N ALA A 399 -4.32 -12.15 0.23
CA ALA A 399 -4.17 -11.69 1.62
C ALA A 399 -3.31 -12.66 2.47
N LEU A 400 -3.48 -13.96 2.26
CA LEU A 400 -2.70 -15.01 2.91
C LEU A 400 -1.25 -14.99 2.45
N ALA A 401 -0.99 -14.82 1.15
CA ALA A 401 0.36 -14.68 0.60
C ALA A 401 1.08 -13.47 1.21
N THR A 402 0.43 -12.30 1.23
CA THR A 402 0.97 -11.09 1.87
C THR A 402 1.21 -11.30 3.38
N HIS A 403 0.28 -11.94 4.10
CA HIS A 403 0.48 -12.27 5.51
C HIS A 403 1.75 -13.09 5.73
N ARG A 404 1.95 -14.16 4.94
CA ARG A 404 3.13 -15.02 5.04
C ARG A 404 4.41 -14.24 4.74
N ALA A 405 4.43 -13.42 3.69
CA ALA A 405 5.58 -12.57 3.40
C ALA A 405 5.93 -11.68 4.60
N LEU A 406 4.91 -11.03 5.19
CA LEU A 406 5.11 -10.14 6.33
C LEU A 406 5.50 -10.87 7.63
N THR A 407 5.07 -12.10 7.87
CA THR A 407 5.40 -12.83 9.11
C THR A 407 6.63 -13.71 9.00
N THR A 408 7.18 -13.93 7.80
CA THR A 408 8.31 -14.86 7.59
C THR A 408 9.54 -14.24 6.93
N ASP A 409 9.40 -13.16 6.16
CA ASP A 409 10.55 -12.49 5.54
C ASP A 409 11.41 -11.82 6.64
N PRO A 410 12.70 -12.15 6.79
CA PRO A 410 13.58 -11.57 7.81
C PRO A 410 13.72 -10.05 7.74
N THR A 411 13.45 -9.45 6.59
CA THR A 411 13.51 -7.99 6.36
C THR A 411 12.16 -7.31 6.58
N SER A 412 11.10 -8.08 6.88
CA SER A 412 9.76 -7.58 7.13
C SER A 412 9.72 -6.55 8.27
N PRO A 413 8.93 -5.48 8.13
CA PRO A 413 8.68 -4.57 9.24
C PRO A 413 8.06 -5.28 10.45
N TRP A 414 7.32 -6.38 10.26
CA TRP A 414 6.67 -7.08 11.37
C TRP A 414 7.62 -7.97 12.18
N LEU A 415 8.78 -8.31 11.63
CA LEU A 415 9.85 -9.01 12.35
C LEU A 415 10.93 -8.05 12.87
N THR A 416 11.11 -6.90 12.21
CA THR A 416 12.19 -5.95 12.54
C THR A 416 11.75 -4.79 13.44
N LEU A 417 10.45 -4.44 13.47
CA LEU A 417 9.92 -3.43 14.38
C LEU A 417 9.37 -4.12 15.65
N PRO A 418 9.79 -3.70 16.84
CA PRO A 418 9.20 -4.20 18.07
C PRO A 418 7.73 -3.77 18.15
N TRP A 419 6.89 -4.64 18.73
CA TRP A 419 5.49 -4.30 18.99
C TRP A 419 5.34 -3.18 20.03
N ALA A 420 6.26 -3.15 21.01
CA ALA A 420 6.30 -2.22 22.14
C ALA A 420 7.67 -1.54 22.25
#